data_AF-A0A7X0EZ45-F1
#
_entry.id   AF-A0A7X0EZ45-F1
#
_cell.length_a   1.000
_cell.length_b   1.000
_cell.length_c   1.000
_cell.angle_alpha   90.00
_cell.angle_beta   90.00
_cell.angle_gamma   90.00
#
_symmetry.space_group_name_H-M   'P 1'
#
loop_
_entity.id
_entity.type
_entity.pdbx_description
1 polymer ?
#
loop_
_entity_poly.entity_id
_entity_poly.type
_entity_poly.pdbx_seq_one_letter_code
_entity_poly.pdbx_strand_id
1 'polypeptide(L)'
;MVGLLMAAALAPTPVLPDDRARDDDAGAWRAASRLRTAASGARTVVIALRRRADAVADAELGRLAARAPALDDAARDEVRLAIQRVVDAFLAPPITQLTSNAGSSLGESYADAVRALFALDGQAVPPGGPRARPDHRSGRTT
;
A
#
# COMPACT_ATOMS: atom_id res chain seq x y z
N MET A 1 20.56 74.13 40.98
CA MET A 1 20.19 73.04 41.90
C MET A 1 19.04 72.29 41.25
N VAL A 2 19.24 70.99 40.95
CA VAL A 2 18.23 69.97 40.53
C VAL A 2 17.58 70.22 39.14
N GLY A 3 17.63 69.37 38.11
CA GLY A 3 17.87 67.94 38.02
C GLY A 3 16.57 67.19 37.71
N LEU A 4 16.19 67.01 36.44
CA LEU A 4 15.32 65.88 36.06
C LEU A 4 15.52 65.47 34.60
N LEU A 5 15.88 64.20 34.45
CA LEU A 5 16.17 63.45 33.24
C LEU A 5 14.88 63.22 32.43
N MET A 6 14.88 63.58 31.14
CA MET A 6 13.89 63.08 30.18
C MET A 6 14.35 61.71 29.68
N ALA A 7 13.70 60.65 30.18
CA ALA A 7 13.86 59.29 29.68
C ALA A 7 13.36 59.22 28.24
N ALA A 8 14.28 59.25 27.28
CA ALA A 8 13.99 58.92 25.90
C ALA A 8 13.57 57.45 25.84
N ALA A 9 12.27 57.22 25.67
CA ALA A 9 11.73 55.91 25.36
C ALA A 9 12.32 55.47 24.01
N LEU A 10 13.30 54.57 24.07
CA LEU A 10 13.82 53.87 22.92
C LEU A 10 12.66 53.04 22.35
N ALA A 11 12.00 53.55 21.31
CA ALA A 11 11.05 52.75 20.56
C ALA A 11 11.79 51.49 20.05
N PRO A 12 11.26 50.28 20.25
CA PRO A 12 11.88 49.09 19.70
C PRO A 12 11.91 49.26 18.18
N THR A 13 13.11 49.18 17.60
CA THR A 13 13.26 49.09 16.14
C THR A 13 12.38 47.95 15.65
N PRO A 14 11.48 48.16 14.68
CA PRO A 14 10.75 47.06 14.07
C PRO A 14 11.79 46.16 13.41
N VAL A 15 12.02 44.99 13.99
CA VAL A 15 12.74 43.90 13.32
C VAL A 15 11.86 43.54 12.13
N LEU A 16 12.26 43.96 10.92
CA LEU A 16 11.66 43.43 9.70
C LEU A 16 11.75 41.90 9.80
N PRO A 17 10.64 41.16 9.62
CA PRO A 17 10.68 39.71 9.61
C PRO A 17 11.73 39.25 8.61
N ASP A 18 12.68 38.43 9.05
CA ASP A 18 13.70 37.86 8.16
C ASP A 18 12.98 36.99 7.12
N ASP A 19 13.04 37.39 5.84
CA ASP A 19 12.38 36.65 4.75
C ASP A 19 12.93 35.22 4.61
N ARG A 20 14.15 34.94 5.08
CA ARG A 20 14.70 33.57 5.15
C ARG A 20 13.88 32.64 6.04
N ALA A 21 13.32 33.15 7.14
CA ALA A 21 12.52 32.36 8.06
C ALA A 21 11.19 31.88 7.41
N ARG A 22 10.61 32.66 6.50
CA ARG A 22 9.38 32.26 5.76
C ARG A 22 9.65 31.17 4.72
N ASP A 23 10.78 31.23 4.03
CA ASP A 23 11.16 30.24 3.02
C ASP A 23 11.45 28.87 3.66
N ASP A 24 12.07 28.86 4.85
CA ASP A 24 12.34 27.65 5.62
C ASP A 24 11.04 26.95 6.09
N ASP A 25 10.06 27.71 6.60
CA ASP A 25 8.74 27.20 6.98
C ASP A 25 7.96 26.63 5.79
N ALA A 26 8.02 27.31 4.64
CA ALA A 26 7.41 26.83 3.40
C ALA A 26 8.08 25.54 2.91
N GLY A 27 9.41 25.43 3.04
CA GLY A 27 10.17 24.22 2.77
C GLY A 27 9.75 23.05 3.67
N ALA A 28 9.65 23.29 4.97
CA ALA A 28 9.22 22.30 5.95
C ALA A 28 7.79 21.80 5.70
N TRP A 29 6.84 22.69 5.41
CA TRP A 29 5.47 22.30 5.08
C TRP A 29 5.38 21.48 3.80
N ARG A 30 6.14 21.84 2.75
CA ARG A 30 6.21 21.07 1.49
C ARG A 30 6.80 19.69 1.72
N ALA A 31 7.84 19.57 2.55
CA ALA A 31 8.41 18.29 2.92
C ALA A 31 7.40 17.41 3.69
N ALA A 32 6.73 17.96 4.69
CA ALA A 32 5.71 17.26 5.47
C ALA A 32 4.51 16.83 4.62
N SER A 33 4.07 17.66 3.68
CA SER A 33 2.97 17.35 2.77
C SER A 33 3.33 16.22 1.79
N ARG A 34 4.56 16.20 1.26
CA ARG A 34 5.04 15.08 0.42
C ARG A 34 5.02 13.75 1.18
N LEU A 35 5.51 13.73 2.42
CA LEU A 35 5.51 12.52 3.25
C LEU A 35 4.09 11.99 3.49
N ARG A 36 3.13 12.88 3.79
CA ARG A 36 1.71 12.50 3.96
C ARG A 36 1.11 11.91 2.69
N THR A 37 1.34 12.54 1.55
CA THR A 37 0.84 12.05 0.25
C THR A 37 1.44 10.68 -0.07
N ALA A 38 2.75 10.51 0.11
CA ALA A 38 3.41 9.23 -0.14
C ALA A 38 2.91 8.11 0.78
N ALA A 39 2.73 8.38 2.08
CA ALA A 39 2.14 7.42 3.02
C ALA A 39 0.70 7.03 2.62
N SER A 40 -0.09 8.00 2.13
CA SER A 40 -1.45 7.76 1.62
C SER A 40 -1.45 6.90 0.35
N GLY A 41 -0.48 7.12 -0.55
CA GLY A 41 -0.28 6.32 -1.75
C GLY A 41 0.05 4.86 -1.41
N ALA A 42 1.02 4.64 -0.51
CA ALA A 42 1.38 3.30 -0.03
C ALA A 42 0.17 2.58 0.57
N ARG A 43 -0.59 3.24 1.45
CA ARG A 43 -1.82 2.67 2.03
C ARG A 43 -2.84 2.26 0.97
N THR A 44 -3.02 3.07 -0.06
CA THR A 44 -3.97 2.79 -1.16
C THR A 44 -3.57 1.52 -1.90
N VAL A 45 -2.28 1.36 -2.21
CA VAL A 45 -1.75 0.15 -2.85
C VAL A 45 -1.94 -1.08 -1.97
N VAL A 46 -1.68 -0.98 -0.65
CA VAL A 46 -1.93 -2.11 0.28
C VAL A 46 -3.39 -2.54 0.26
N ILE A 47 -4.33 -1.59 0.28
CA ILE A 47 -5.76 -1.89 0.24
C ILE A 47 -6.13 -2.60 -1.07
N ALA A 48 -5.65 -2.09 -2.22
CA ALA A 48 -5.91 -2.69 -3.52
C ALA A 48 -5.32 -4.11 -3.63
N LEU A 49 -4.11 -4.33 -3.11
CA LEU A 49 -3.45 -5.62 -3.12
C LEU A 49 -4.20 -6.67 -2.29
N ARG A 50 -4.66 -6.31 -1.09
CA ARG A 50 -5.47 -7.19 -0.24
C ARG A 50 -6.78 -7.57 -0.93
N ARG A 51 -7.51 -6.59 -1.46
CA ARG A 51 -8.74 -6.83 -2.24
C ARG A 51 -8.51 -7.79 -3.41
N ARG A 52 -7.39 -7.63 -4.12
CA ARG A 52 -7.02 -8.51 -5.23
C ARG A 52 -6.78 -9.95 -4.75
N ALA A 53 -6.08 -10.12 -3.64
CA ALA A 53 -5.80 -11.43 -3.06
C ALA A 53 -7.07 -12.12 -2.56
N ASP A 54 -7.97 -11.39 -1.88
CA ASP A 54 -9.27 -11.89 -1.45
C ASP A 54 -10.08 -12.39 -2.65
N ALA A 55 -10.15 -11.60 -3.73
CA ALA A 55 -10.85 -12.00 -4.95
C ALA A 55 -10.25 -13.26 -5.62
N VAL A 56 -8.93 -13.47 -5.51
CA VAL A 56 -8.30 -14.71 -5.99
C VAL A 56 -8.68 -15.88 -5.09
N ALA A 57 -8.58 -15.72 -3.76
CA ALA A 57 -8.92 -16.76 -2.79
C ALA A 57 -10.38 -17.22 -2.96
N ASP A 58 -11.32 -16.28 -3.10
CA ASP A 58 -12.73 -16.57 -3.35
C ASP A 58 -12.94 -17.36 -4.64
N ALA A 59 -12.25 -16.97 -5.72
CA ALA A 59 -12.32 -17.67 -7.00
C ALA A 59 -11.77 -19.10 -6.91
N GLU A 60 -10.66 -19.31 -6.20
CA GLU A 60 -10.07 -20.64 -5.98
C GLU A 60 -10.99 -21.52 -5.11
N LEU A 61 -11.56 -20.97 -4.04
CA LEU A 61 -12.51 -21.68 -3.18
C LEU A 61 -13.78 -22.07 -3.92
N GLY A 62 -14.30 -21.19 -4.79
CA GLY A 62 -15.40 -21.51 -5.69
C GLY A 62 -15.06 -22.64 -6.66
N ARG A 63 -13.84 -22.63 -7.23
CA ARG A 63 -13.37 -23.72 -8.10
C ARG A 63 -13.18 -25.04 -7.35
N LEU A 64 -12.74 -24.99 -6.09
CA LEU A 64 -12.67 -26.17 -5.23
C LEU A 64 -14.07 -26.74 -4.96
N ALA A 65 -15.03 -25.88 -4.60
CA ALA A 65 -16.41 -26.31 -4.35
C ALA A 65 -17.03 -27.00 -5.57
N ALA A 66 -16.74 -26.52 -6.79
CA ALA A 66 -17.20 -27.15 -8.03
C ALA A 66 -16.48 -28.49 -8.33
N ARG A 67 -15.18 -28.60 -8.03
CA ARG A 67 -14.38 -29.79 -8.33
C ARG A 67 -14.49 -30.91 -7.28
N ALA A 68 -14.83 -30.56 -6.05
CA ALA A 68 -14.90 -31.47 -4.91
C ALA A 68 -16.21 -31.27 -4.12
N PRO A 69 -17.38 -31.51 -4.74
CA PRO A 69 -18.67 -31.28 -4.08
C PRO A 69 -18.90 -32.17 -2.85
N ALA A 70 -18.19 -33.30 -2.75
CA ALA A 70 -18.29 -34.26 -1.64
C ALA A 70 -17.42 -33.91 -0.42
N LEU A 71 -16.62 -32.84 -0.46
CA LEU A 71 -15.86 -32.40 0.72
C LEU A 71 -16.85 -31.94 1.80
N ASP A 72 -16.67 -32.36 3.06
CA ASP A 72 -17.48 -31.85 4.16
C ASP A 72 -17.15 -30.38 4.46
N ASP A 73 -18.04 -29.71 5.21
CA ASP A 73 -17.89 -28.29 5.50
C ASP A 73 -16.65 -28.02 6.38
N ALA A 74 -16.34 -28.90 7.33
CA ALA A 74 -15.17 -28.74 8.20
C ALA A 74 -13.85 -28.74 7.41
N ALA A 75 -13.72 -29.64 6.43
CA ALA A 75 -12.56 -29.69 5.55
C ALA A 75 -12.50 -28.47 4.62
N ARG A 76 -13.64 -27.98 4.11
CA ARG A 76 -13.68 -26.74 3.30
C ARG A 76 -13.21 -25.54 4.12
N ASP A 77 -13.61 -25.49 5.39
CA ASP A 77 -13.21 -24.46 6.33
C ASP A 77 -11.70 -24.46 6.58
N GLU A 78 -11.11 -25.63 6.81
CA GLU A 78 -9.66 -25.73 7.00
C GLU A 78 -8.90 -25.32 5.74
N VAL A 79 -9.39 -25.67 4.54
CA VAL A 79 -8.77 -25.23 3.29
C VAL A 79 -8.87 -23.71 3.11
N ARG A 80 -10.01 -23.10 3.45
CA ARG A 80 -10.15 -21.64 3.46
C ARG A 80 -9.14 -20.99 4.38
N LEU A 81 -9.00 -21.49 5.60
CA LEU A 81 -8.03 -20.98 6.58
C LEU A 81 -6.60 -21.16 6.09
N ALA A 82 -6.27 -22.30 5.47
CA ALA A 82 -4.97 -22.54 4.88
C ALA A 82 -4.66 -21.54 3.76
N ILE A 83 -5.62 -21.29 2.86
CA ILE A 83 -5.48 -20.28 1.78
C ILE A 83 -5.29 -18.89 2.37
N GLN A 84 -6.07 -18.49 3.37
CA GLN A 84 -5.93 -17.19 4.02
C GLN A 84 -4.54 -17.03 4.65
N ARG A 85 -4.06 -18.06 5.37
CA ARG A 85 -2.71 -18.05 5.97
C ARG A 85 -1.62 -17.92 4.91
N VAL A 86 -1.77 -18.60 3.77
CA VAL A 86 -0.85 -18.47 2.63
C VAL A 86 -0.89 -17.04 2.09
N VAL A 87 -2.07 -16.49 1.83
CA VAL A 87 -2.22 -15.10 1.37
C VAL A 87 -1.53 -14.13 2.33
N ASP A 88 -1.81 -14.25 3.63
CA ASP A 88 -1.22 -13.39 4.66
C ASP A 88 0.31 -13.49 4.67
N ALA A 89 0.85 -14.72 4.62
CA ALA A 89 2.29 -14.96 4.58
C ALA A 89 2.96 -14.38 3.33
N PHE A 90 2.31 -14.47 2.17
CA PHE A 90 2.84 -13.93 0.91
C PHE A 90 2.72 -12.41 0.82
N LEU A 91 1.68 -11.81 1.42
CA LEU A 91 1.47 -10.37 1.39
C LEU A 91 2.25 -9.60 2.45
N ALA A 92 2.64 -10.24 3.57
CA ALA A 92 3.39 -9.56 4.62
C ALA A 92 4.74 -8.97 4.12
N PRO A 93 5.60 -9.69 3.36
CA PRO A 93 6.85 -9.12 2.83
C PRO A 93 6.67 -7.89 1.92
N PRO A 94 5.85 -7.93 0.85
CA PRO A 94 5.70 -6.77 -0.04
C PRO A 94 5.02 -5.58 0.66
N ILE A 95 4.08 -5.82 1.58
CA ILE A 95 3.48 -4.75 2.40
C ILE A 95 4.56 -4.10 3.27
N THR A 96 5.38 -4.90 3.93
CA THR A 96 6.47 -4.38 4.77
C THR A 96 7.42 -3.53 3.93
N GLN A 97 7.89 -4.03 2.80
CA GLN A 97 8.78 -3.28 1.89
C GLN A 97 8.14 -1.98 1.40
N LEU A 98 6.86 -1.97 1.06
CA LEU A 98 6.14 -0.77 0.63
C LEU A 98 6.04 0.28 1.75
N THR A 99 5.69 -0.15 2.96
CA THR A 99 5.53 0.77 4.10
C THR A 99 6.87 1.32 4.61
N SER A 100 7.93 0.51 4.64
CA SER A 100 9.26 0.93 5.09
C SER A 100 9.91 1.96 4.17
N ASN A 101 9.51 2.01 2.89
CA ASN A 101 10.03 2.97 1.91
C ASN A 101 9.10 4.15 1.65
N ALA A 102 7.97 4.27 2.36
CA ALA A 102 7.00 5.34 2.15
C ALA A 102 7.63 6.73 2.36
N GLY A 103 7.39 7.66 1.43
CA GLY A 103 7.98 9.00 1.45
C GLY A 103 9.33 9.13 0.76
N SER A 104 9.88 8.04 0.21
CA SER A 104 11.08 8.04 -0.62
C SER A 104 10.74 7.85 -2.10
N SER A 105 11.64 8.31 -2.99
CA SER A 105 11.54 8.07 -4.44
C SER A 105 11.59 6.57 -4.79
N LEU A 106 12.34 5.77 -4.02
CA LEU A 106 12.37 4.32 -4.14
C LEU A 106 11.00 3.71 -3.79
N GLY A 107 10.35 4.21 -2.74
CA GLY A 107 9.02 3.77 -2.34
C GLY A 107 7.94 4.08 -3.38
N GLU A 108 8.02 5.24 -4.03
CA GLU A 108 7.13 5.60 -5.15
C GLU A 108 7.31 4.63 -6.34
N SER A 109 8.56 4.39 -6.75
CA SER A 109 8.88 3.43 -7.83
C SER A 109 8.43 2.01 -7.48
N TYR A 110 8.62 1.58 -6.23
CA TYR A 110 8.16 0.28 -5.75
C TYR A 110 6.64 0.17 -5.73
N ALA A 111 5.92 1.23 -5.33
CA ALA A 111 4.46 1.28 -5.35
C ALA A 111 3.92 1.09 -6.78
N ASP A 112 4.53 1.74 -7.78
CA ASP A 112 4.14 1.60 -9.18
C ASP A 112 4.46 0.19 -9.72
N ALA A 113 5.60 -0.39 -9.34
CA ALA A 113 5.92 -1.77 -9.68
C ALA A 113 4.90 -2.77 -9.09
N VAL A 114 4.47 -2.57 -7.84
CA VAL A 114 3.43 -3.40 -7.20
C VAL A 114 2.08 -3.24 -7.91
N ARG A 115 1.70 -2.00 -8.26
CA ARG A 115 0.48 -1.75 -9.05
C ARG A 115 0.49 -2.51 -10.37
N ALA A 116 1.60 -2.46 -11.11
CA ALA A 116 1.75 -3.16 -12.38
C ALA A 116 1.78 -4.69 -12.21
N LEU A 117 2.60 -5.22 -11.29
CA LEU A 117 2.77 -6.65 -11.07
C LEU A 117 1.47 -7.35 -10.68
N PHE A 118 0.63 -6.68 -9.90
CA PHE A 118 -0.64 -7.23 -9.43
C PHE A 118 -1.86 -6.71 -10.20
N ALA A 119 -1.65 -5.92 -11.26
CA ALA A 119 -2.69 -5.28 -12.07
C ALA A 119 -3.75 -4.55 -11.21
N LEU A 120 -3.30 -3.73 -10.26
CA LEU A 120 -4.17 -3.08 -9.27
C LEU A 120 -5.01 -1.92 -9.85
N ASP A 121 -4.60 -1.35 -10.99
CA ASP A 121 -5.22 -0.17 -11.61
C ASP A 121 -6.37 -0.51 -12.58
N GLY A 122 -6.98 -1.69 -12.45
CA GLY A 122 -8.27 -1.98 -13.10
C GLY A 122 -8.21 -2.70 -14.45
N GLN A 123 -7.04 -3.16 -14.91
CA GLN A 123 -6.98 -4.19 -15.96
C GLN A 123 -7.23 -5.57 -15.32
N ALA A 124 -8.47 -5.80 -14.90
CA ALA A 124 -8.87 -7.03 -14.24
C ALA A 124 -8.87 -8.20 -15.25
N VAL A 125 -7.71 -8.83 -15.45
CA VAL A 125 -7.67 -10.20 -15.96
C VAL A 125 -8.28 -11.08 -14.87
N PRO A 126 -9.43 -11.73 -15.12
CA PRO A 126 -10.03 -12.61 -14.12
C PRO A 126 -9.00 -13.69 -13.74
N PRO A 127 -8.80 -13.94 -12.44
CA PRO A 127 -7.82 -14.92 -12.01
C PRO A 127 -8.27 -16.31 -12.48
N GLY A 128 -7.45 -16.93 -13.33
CA GLY A 128 -7.69 -18.28 -13.83
C GLY A 128 -8.60 -18.35 -15.07
N GLY A 129 -8.26 -17.64 -16.15
CA GLY A 129 -8.75 -17.99 -17.48
C GLY A 129 -8.58 -19.50 -17.74
N PRO A 130 -9.47 -20.14 -18.53
CA PRO A 130 -9.60 -21.60 -18.58
C PRO A 130 -8.25 -22.29 -18.77
N ARG A 131 -7.75 -22.95 -17.72
CA ARG A 131 -6.61 -23.85 -17.86
C ARG A 131 -7.15 -25.15 -18.42
N ALA A 132 -7.00 -25.34 -19.72
CA ALA A 132 -7.20 -26.64 -20.35
C ALA A 132 -6.37 -27.67 -19.57
N ARG A 133 -7.04 -28.64 -18.97
CA ARG A 133 -6.39 -29.75 -18.29
C ARG A 133 -5.66 -30.58 -19.36
N PRO A 134 -4.37 -30.91 -19.21
CA PRO A 134 -3.76 -31.89 -20.09
C PRO A 134 -4.42 -33.24 -19.84
N ASP A 135 -5.06 -33.79 -20.87
CA ASP A 135 -5.67 -35.11 -20.83
C ASP A 135 -4.56 -36.16 -20.68
N HIS A 136 -4.28 -36.60 -19.46
CA HIS A 136 -3.37 -37.72 -19.18
C HIS A 136 -3.98 -39.10 -19.50
N ARG A 137 -4.92 -39.18 -20.46
CA ARG A 137 -5.60 -40.42 -20.87
C ARG A 137 -5.29 -40.79 -22.33
N SER A 138 -4.03 -40.73 -22.72
CA SER A 138 -3.50 -41.43 -23.90
C SER A 138 -2.26 -42.19 -23.49
N GLY A 139 -2.36 -43.51 -23.37
CA GLY A 139 -1.20 -44.34 -23.03
C GLY A 139 -1.49 -45.71 -22.42
N ARG A 140 -2.73 -46.18 -22.37
CA ARG A 140 -3.00 -47.60 -22.09
C ARG A 140 -3.78 -48.21 -23.25
N THR A 141 -3.05 -48.47 -24.31
CA THR A 141 -3.45 -49.37 -25.39
C THR A 141 -2.43 -50.49 -25.42
N THR A 142 -2.95 -51.68 -25.15
CA THR A 142 -2.36 -53.01 -25.34
C THR A 142 -1.30 -53.46 -24.33
#